data_AF-A0A7W8S9N6-F1
#
_entry.id   AF-A0A7W8S9N6-F1
#
_cell.length_a   1.000
_cell.length_b   1.000
_cell.length_c   1.000
_cell.angle_alpha   90.00
_cell.angle_beta   90.00
_cell.angle_gamma   90.00
#
_symmetry.space_group_name_H-M   'P 1'
#
loop_
_entity.id
_entity.type
_entity.pdbx_description
1 polymer ?
#
loop_
_entity_poly.entity_id
_entity_poly.type
_entity_poly.pdbx_seq_one_letter_code
_entity_poly.pdbx_strand_id
1 'polypeptide(L)'
;MEFIFDLRHQMQAEGLSLITVAGIYQPTLEQFFGDFEKNESWRKLSLDVFRRDMSFSCVSNQDDLRLTLECVDLAEDGRGQSWVQFFLPMAYAKGFRLANMTDALFGKLSAESKWLELGFPSGAVFAIIRKFLSLATHHDGGSCSLDGLANDILNSVFETSGFRAAMADKLSADVYNGHI
;
A
#
# COMPACT_ATOMS: atom_id res chain seq x y z
N MET A 1 1.61 -30.86 -5.03
CA MET A 1 1.89 -30.54 -3.61
C MET A 1 3.30 -30.96 -3.25
N GLU A 2 3.69 -32.20 -3.54
CA GLU A 2 5.10 -32.66 -3.53
C GLU A 2 6.00 -31.72 -4.36
N PHE A 3 5.50 -31.24 -5.51
CA PHE A 3 6.21 -30.29 -6.36
C PHE A 3 6.81 -29.06 -5.65
N ILE A 4 6.13 -28.41 -4.71
CA ILE A 4 6.68 -27.19 -4.05
C ILE A 4 7.79 -27.57 -3.07
N PHE A 5 7.63 -28.67 -2.34
CA PHE A 5 8.66 -29.18 -1.44
C PHE A 5 9.88 -29.69 -2.20
N ASP A 6 9.65 -30.44 -3.28
CA ASP A 6 10.70 -30.96 -4.15
C ASP A 6 11.46 -29.82 -4.82
N LEU A 7 10.75 -28.81 -5.35
CA LEU A 7 11.34 -27.62 -5.94
C LEU A 7 12.17 -26.83 -4.93
N ARG A 8 11.67 -26.65 -3.69
CA ARG A 8 12.44 -26.00 -2.63
C ARG A 8 13.71 -26.78 -2.30
N HIS A 9 13.62 -28.09 -2.14
CA HIS A 9 14.78 -28.93 -1.82
C HIS A 9 15.82 -28.89 -2.94
N GLN A 10 15.38 -28.94 -4.21
CA GLN A 10 16.25 -28.79 -5.37
C GLN A 10 16.92 -27.42 -5.40
N MET A 11 16.17 -26.33 -5.21
CA MET A 11 16.73 -24.96 -5.17
C MET A 11 17.72 -24.79 -4.02
N GLN A 12 17.45 -25.34 -2.84
CA GLN A 12 18.39 -25.32 -1.72
C GLN A 12 19.67 -26.13 -2.01
N ALA A 13 19.54 -27.29 -2.64
CA ALA A 13 20.70 -28.11 -3.04
C ALA A 13 21.58 -27.37 -4.07
N GLU A 14 20.99 -26.50 -4.89
CA GLU A 14 21.67 -25.66 -5.87
C GLU A 14 22.14 -24.29 -5.31
N GLY A 15 21.91 -24.01 -4.02
CA GLY A 15 22.28 -22.74 -3.39
C GLY A 15 21.44 -21.54 -3.84
N LEU A 16 20.26 -21.80 -4.43
CA LEU A 16 19.33 -20.79 -4.92
C LEU A 16 18.24 -20.47 -3.89
N SER A 17 17.87 -19.19 -3.80
CA SER A 17 16.77 -18.75 -2.93
C SER A 17 15.44 -18.82 -3.67
N LEU A 18 14.52 -19.65 -3.17
CA LEU A 18 13.15 -19.72 -3.68
C LEU A 18 12.28 -18.65 -3.02
N ILE A 19 11.80 -17.68 -3.81
CA ILE A 19 10.76 -16.74 -3.37
C ILE A 19 9.42 -17.25 -3.89
N THR A 20 8.48 -17.50 -2.99
CA THR A 20 7.11 -17.92 -3.34
C THR A 20 6.14 -16.78 -3.05
N VAL A 21 5.45 -16.32 -4.08
CA VAL A 21 4.36 -15.34 -3.95
C VAL A 21 3.05 -16.07 -4.22
N ALA A 22 2.16 -16.09 -3.22
CA ALA A 22 0.81 -16.60 -3.38
C ALA A 22 -0.17 -15.42 -3.38
N GLY A 23 -1.04 -15.36 -4.38
CA GLY A 23 -2.14 -14.42 -4.44
C GLY A 23 -3.46 -15.17 -4.30
N ILE A 24 -4.31 -14.76 -3.35
CA ILE A 24 -5.62 -15.36 -3.14
C ILE A 24 -6.67 -14.24 -3.16
N TYR A 25 -7.82 -14.52 -3.77
CA TYR A 25 -8.97 -13.62 -3.79
C TYR A 25 -9.77 -13.74 -2.48
N GLN A 26 -10.03 -12.60 -1.82
CA GLN A 26 -10.46 -12.50 -0.42
C GLN A 26 -11.74 -13.28 0.00
N PRO A 27 -12.84 -13.37 -0.78
CA PRO A 27 -14.04 -14.09 -0.33
C PRO A 27 -13.85 -15.62 -0.22
N THR A 28 -12.76 -16.16 -0.77
CA THR A 28 -12.39 -17.58 -0.63
C THR A 28 -11.35 -17.81 0.45
N LEU A 29 -10.82 -16.76 1.09
CA LEU A 29 -9.70 -16.83 2.02
C LEU A 29 -10.09 -17.51 3.34
N GLU A 30 -11.29 -17.22 3.86
CA GLU A 30 -11.78 -17.82 5.11
C GLU A 30 -12.11 -19.32 4.95
N GLN A 31 -12.71 -19.71 3.83
CA GLN A 31 -12.88 -21.13 3.49
C GLN A 31 -11.53 -21.80 3.24
N PHE A 32 -10.64 -21.13 2.53
CA PHE A 32 -9.29 -21.62 2.29
C PHE A 32 -8.56 -21.86 3.60
N PHE A 33 -8.53 -20.91 4.54
CA PHE A 33 -7.94 -21.04 5.88
C PHE A 33 -8.65 -22.09 6.74
N GLY A 34 -9.98 -22.16 6.69
CA GLY A 34 -10.77 -23.17 7.40
C GLY A 34 -10.51 -24.60 6.91
N ASP A 35 -10.18 -24.78 5.63
CA ASP A 35 -9.72 -26.05 5.07
C ASP A 35 -8.20 -26.25 5.27
N PHE A 36 -7.45 -25.16 5.45
CA PHE A 36 -6.01 -25.10 5.73
C PHE A 36 -5.65 -25.64 7.11
N GLU A 37 -6.39 -25.24 8.15
CA GLU A 37 -6.15 -25.69 9.53
C GLU A 37 -6.44 -27.18 9.72
N LYS A 38 -7.33 -27.74 8.88
CA LYS A 38 -7.73 -29.15 8.92
C LYS A 38 -6.74 -30.08 8.22
N ASN A 39 -5.79 -29.54 7.45
CA ASN A 39 -4.82 -30.34 6.69
C ASN A 39 -3.41 -30.17 7.26
N GLU A 40 -2.93 -31.21 7.95
CA GLU A 40 -1.64 -31.21 8.65
C GLU A 40 -0.44 -30.89 7.73
N SER A 41 -0.51 -31.30 6.46
CA SER A 41 0.53 -31.04 5.46
C SER A 41 0.61 -29.56 5.06
N TRP A 42 -0.53 -28.87 4.98
CA TRP A 42 -0.60 -27.44 4.71
C TRP A 42 -0.15 -26.59 5.89
N ARG A 43 -0.49 -27.01 7.10
CA ARG A 43 -0.03 -26.36 8.34
C ARG A 43 1.50 -26.38 8.47
N LYS A 44 2.16 -27.48 8.07
CA LYS A 44 3.63 -27.55 8.02
C LYS A 44 4.19 -26.64 6.93
N LEU A 45 3.57 -26.62 5.75
CA LEU A 45 3.98 -25.74 4.65
C LEU A 45 3.84 -24.25 5.01
N SER A 46 2.80 -23.80 5.73
CA SER A 46 2.71 -22.40 6.15
C SER A 46 3.74 -21.99 7.17
N LEU A 47 4.01 -22.85 8.16
CA LEU A 47 5.06 -22.59 9.13
C LEU A 47 6.46 -22.51 8.49
N ASP A 48 6.67 -23.23 7.38
CA ASP A 48 7.95 -23.32 6.69
C ASP A 48 8.13 -22.36 5.49
N VAL A 49 7.05 -21.97 4.81
CA VAL A 49 7.05 -21.14 3.59
C VAL A 49 6.46 -19.76 3.87
N PHE A 50 5.37 -19.68 4.63
CA PHE A 50 4.66 -18.45 4.96
C PHE A 50 5.07 -17.95 6.36
N ARG A 51 6.38 -17.77 6.59
CA ARG A 51 6.90 -17.26 7.89
C ARG A 51 6.54 -15.80 8.19
N ARG A 52 5.96 -15.09 7.23
CA ARG A 52 5.46 -13.74 7.40
C ARG A 52 4.10 -13.66 6.72
N ASP A 53 3.06 -13.55 7.52
CA ASP A 53 1.88 -12.81 7.09
C ASP A 53 2.36 -11.40 6.75
N MET A 54 2.59 -11.14 5.47
CA MET A 54 2.55 -9.78 4.97
C MET A 54 1.09 -9.48 4.70
N SER A 55 0.32 -9.28 5.77
CA SER A 55 -0.86 -8.43 5.66
C SER A 55 -0.36 -7.12 5.06
N PHE A 56 -0.97 -6.67 3.97
CA PHE A 56 -0.60 -5.38 3.39
C PHE A 56 -0.76 -4.33 4.49
N SER A 57 0.38 -3.85 4.98
CA SER A 57 0.51 -3.03 6.17
C SER A 57 -0.28 -1.76 5.98
N CYS A 58 -1.39 -1.70 6.69
CA CYS A 58 -2.18 -0.50 6.90
C CYS A 58 -1.30 0.66 7.33
N VAL A 59 -1.61 1.84 6.81
CA VAL A 59 -1.00 3.09 7.28
C VAL A 59 -1.75 3.48 8.54
N SER A 60 -1.12 3.32 9.71
CA SER A 60 -1.82 3.47 11.00
C SER A 60 -1.50 4.79 11.68
N ASN A 61 -0.36 5.39 11.34
CA ASN A 61 0.07 6.68 11.87
C ASN A 61 0.73 7.53 10.76
N GLN A 62 1.10 8.76 11.13
CA GLN A 62 1.69 9.73 10.22
C GLN A 62 3.08 9.31 9.75
N ASP A 63 3.87 8.65 10.59
CA ASP A 63 5.20 8.14 10.22
C ASP A 63 5.11 7.00 9.20
N ASP A 64 4.15 6.08 9.36
CA ASP A 64 3.89 5.02 8.37
C ASP A 64 3.55 5.63 7.01
N LEU A 65 2.74 6.70 7.00
CA LEU A 65 2.38 7.40 5.77
C LEU A 65 3.62 8.04 5.16
N ARG A 66 4.42 8.74 5.97
CA ARG A 66 5.66 9.38 5.53
C ARG A 66 6.60 8.37 4.89
N LEU A 67 6.86 7.25 5.56
CA LEU A 67 7.71 6.18 5.04
C LEU A 67 7.16 5.58 3.75
N THR A 68 5.84 5.45 3.64
CA THR A 68 5.19 4.99 2.39
C THR A 68 5.42 5.97 1.26
N LEU A 69 5.25 7.28 1.50
CA LEU A 69 5.48 8.32 0.49
C LEU A 69 6.96 8.43 0.11
N GLU A 70 7.87 8.33 1.07
CA GLU A 70 9.33 8.28 0.84
C GLU A 70 9.71 7.07 -0.03
N CYS A 71 9.10 5.90 0.21
CA CYS A 71 9.30 4.74 -0.65
C CYS A 71 8.86 5.02 -2.09
N VAL A 72 7.75 5.75 -2.30
CA VAL A 72 7.30 6.13 -3.65
C VAL A 72 8.24 7.15 -4.30
N ASP A 73 8.77 8.11 -3.52
CA ASP A 73 9.76 9.07 -3.99
C ASP A 73 11.07 8.41 -4.42
N LEU A 74 11.48 7.34 -3.72
CA LEU A 74 12.72 6.59 -3.99
C LEU A 74 12.53 5.47 -5.03
N ALA A 75 11.30 5.03 -5.30
CA ALA A 75 11.03 3.96 -6.25
C ALA A 75 11.31 4.42 -7.68
N GLU A 76 12.36 3.87 -8.27
CA GLU A 76 12.78 4.13 -9.64
C GLU A 76 12.30 3.05 -10.61
N ASP A 77 12.04 3.45 -11.85
CA ASP A 77 11.84 2.52 -12.95
C ASP A 77 13.18 1.97 -13.49
N GLY A 78 13.13 1.09 -14.50
CA GLY A 78 14.35 0.55 -15.14
C GLY A 78 15.22 1.59 -15.86
N ARG A 79 14.85 2.88 -15.85
CA ARG A 79 15.60 4.01 -16.41
C ARG A 79 16.14 4.94 -15.32
N GLY A 80 15.94 4.61 -14.04
CA GLY A 80 16.34 5.45 -12.91
C GLY A 80 15.41 6.65 -12.68
N GLN A 81 14.20 6.65 -13.23
CA GLN A 81 13.23 7.73 -13.05
C GLN A 81 12.26 7.38 -11.92
N SER A 82 12.14 8.28 -10.92
CA SER A 82 11.13 8.12 -9.86
C SER A 82 9.71 8.40 -10.36
N TRP A 83 8.70 7.89 -9.65
CA TRP A 83 7.30 8.18 -9.95
C TRP A 83 7.00 9.69 -9.97
N VAL A 84 7.53 10.43 -8.98
CA VAL A 84 7.32 11.88 -8.90
C VAL A 84 8.00 12.59 -10.06
N GLN A 85 9.21 12.16 -10.46
CA GLN A 85 9.90 12.71 -11.61
C GLN A 85 9.18 12.40 -12.93
N PHE A 86 8.47 11.27 -13.03
CA PHE A 86 7.69 10.92 -14.21
C PHE A 86 6.42 11.78 -14.34
N PHE A 87 5.64 11.91 -13.28
CA PHE A 87 4.37 12.65 -13.31
C PHE A 87 4.54 14.17 -13.14
N LEU A 88 5.53 14.62 -12.37
CA LEU A 88 5.72 16.02 -11.99
C LEU A 88 7.18 16.46 -12.21
N PRO A 89 7.71 16.36 -13.44
CA PRO A 89 9.12 16.66 -13.71
C PRO A 89 9.56 18.08 -13.30
N MET A 90 8.71 19.09 -13.48
CA MET A 90 9.05 20.48 -13.13
C MET A 90 9.02 20.70 -11.62
N ALA A 91 8.01 20.17 -10.92
CA ALA A 91 7.95 20.20 -9.46
C ALA A 91 9.13 19.45 -8.83
N TYR A 92 9.45 18.26 -9.35
CA TYR A 92 10.56 17.43 -8.88
C TYR A 92 11.90 18.17 -9.01
N ALA A 93 12.13 18.86 -10.14
CA ALA A 93 13.31 19.69 -10.37
C ALA A 93 13.40 20.89 -9.40
N LYS A 94 12.27 21.37 -8.88
CA LYS A 94 12.19 22.39 -7.82
C LYS A 94 12.32 21.81 -6.40
N GLY A 95 12.56 20.51 -6.26
CA GLY A 95 12.74 19.84 -4.97
C GLY A 95 11.46 19.26 -4.36
N PHE A 96 10.35 19.23 -5.10
CA PHE A 96 9.12 18.58 -4.62
C PHE A 96 9.32 17.08 -4.43
N ARG A 97 8.78 16.56 -3.32
CA ARG A 97 8.73 15.14 -2.97
C ARG A 97 7.35 14.85 -2.38
N LEU A 98 6.80 13.68 -2.65
CA LEU A 98 5.52 13.26 -2.08
C LEU A 98 5.57 13.22 -0.56
N ALA A 99 6.70 12.83 0.03
CA ALA A 99 6.90 12.84 1.49
C ALA A 99 6.61 14.22 2.12
N ASN A 100 6.84 15.32 1.40
CA ASN A 100 6.53 16.67 1.89
C ASN A 100 5.01 16.90 2.05
N MET A 101 4.17 16.06 1.45
CA MET A 101 2.71 16.12 1.58
C MET A 101 2.15 15.30 2.74
N THR A 102 3.01 14.67 3.54
CA THR A 102 2.59 13.78 4.63
C THR A 102 1.57 14.45 5.54
N ASP A 103 1.82 15.67 6.00
CA ASP A 103 0.95 16.37 6.95
C ASP A 103 -0.41 16.69 6.34
N ALA A 104 -0.42 17.19 5.11
CA ALA A 104 -1.66 17.53 4.40
C ALA A 104 -2.51 16.27 4.12
N LEU A 105 -1.87 15.19 3.66
CA LEU A 105 -2.56 13.93 3.37
C LEU A 105 -3.04 13.26 4.66
N PHE A 106 -2.19 13.17 5.68
CA PHE A 106 -2.55 12.59 6.97
C PHE A 106 -3.69 13.37 7.63
N GLY A 107 -3.66 14.71 7.59
CA GLY A 107 -4.76 15.55 8.08
C GLY A 107 -6.10 15.26 7.40
N LYS A 108 -6.09 14.87 6.12
CA LYS A 108 -7.30 14.45 5.39
C LYS A 108 -7.72 13.02 5.74
N LEU A 109 -6.76 12.09 5.85
CA LEU A 109 -7.03 10.70 6.23
C LEU A 109 -7.56 10.60 7.67
N SER A 110 -7.05 11.43 8.58
CA SER A 110 -7.38 11.44 10.01
C SER A 110 -8.60 12.29 10.37
N ALA A 111 -9.36 12.77 9.37
CA ALA A 111 -10.51 13.65 9.59
C ALA A 111 -11.60 13.03 10.47
N GLU A 112 -11.70 11.70 10.50
CA GLU A 112 -12.62 10.96 11.38
C GLU A 112 -11.80 10.13 12.38
N SER A 113 -11.97 10.40 13.69
CA SER A 113 -11.15 9.77 14.75
C SER A 113 -11.22 8.25 14.76
N LYS A 114 -12.39 7.68 14.43
CA LYS A 114 -12.58 6.22 14.34
C LYS A 114 -11.73 5.57 13.24
N TRP A 115 -11.35 6.31 12.20
CA TRP A 115 -10.51 5.77 11.13
C TRP A 115 -9.07 5.59 11.56
N LEU A 116 -8.59 6.40 12.51
CA LEU A 116 -7.24 6.26 13.08
C LEU A 116 -7.13 4.95 13.86
N GLU A 117 -8.12 4.64 14.70
CA GLU A 117 -8.16 3.40 15.49
C GLU A 117 -8.15 2.16 14.59
N LEU A 118 -8.85 2.23 13.46
CA LEU A 118 -8.91 1.14 12.49
C LEU A 118 -7.70 1.07 11.57
N GLY A 119 -6.91 2.14 11.43
CA GLY A 119 -5.86 2.31 10.43
C GLY A 119 -6.36 2.30 8.98
N PHE A 120 -5.60 2.93 8.07
CA PHE A 120 -6.01 3.13 6.68
C PHE A 120 -5.64 1.93 5.79
N PRO A 121 -6.56 1.41 4.97
CA PRO A 121 -6.24 0.40 3.97
C PRO A 121 -5.18 0.92 2.98
N SER A 122 -4.04 0.25 2.88
CA SER A 122 -2.92 0.71 2.04
C SER A 122 -3.31 0.79 0.56
N GLY A 123 -4.16 -0.12 0.08
CA GLY A 123 -4.70 -0.06 -1.28
C GLY A 123 -5.51 1.22 -1.54
N ALA A 124 -6.29 1.67 -0.56
CA ALA A 124 -7.05 2.91 -0.65
C ALA A 124 -6.14 4.15 -0.57
N VAL A 125 -5.12 4.12 0.29
CA VAL A 125 -4.09 5.17 0.35
C VAL A 125 -3.31 5.26 -0.97
N PHE A 126 -2.94 4.13 -1.56
CA PHE A 126 -2.25 4.10 -2.85
C PHE A 126 -3.15 4.61 -3.99
N ALA A 127 -4.45 4.32 -3.95
CA ALA A 127 -5.40 4.87 -4.91
C ALA A 127 -5.48 6.40 -4.83
N ILE A 128 -5.40 6.98 -3.62
CA ILE A 128 -5.28 8.43 -3.41
C ILE A 128 -3.99 8.95 -4.04
N ILE A 129 -2.83 8.37 -3.71
CA ILE A 129 -1.52 8.81 -4.24
C ILE A 129 -1.51 8.81 -5.77
N ARG A 130 -1.98 7.71 -6.38
CA ARG A 130 -2.03 7.57 -7.85
C ARG A 130 -2.91 8.63 -8.50
N LYS A 131 -4.10 8.87 -7.94
CA LYS A 131 -5.03 9.88 -8.46
C LYS A 131 -4.49 11.29 -8.28
N PHE A 132 -3.87 11.57 -7.14
CA PHE A 132 -3.20 12.84 -6.88
C PHE A 132 -2.15 13.13 -7.95
N LEU A 133 -1.21 12.21 -8.18
CA LEU A 133 -0.16 12.39 -9.21
C LEU A 133 -0.76 12.59 -10.60
N SER A 134 -1.80 11.83 -10.95
CA SER A 134 -2.49 11.95 -12.25
C SER A 134 -3.10 13.32 -12.46
N LEU A 135 -3.76 13.88 -11.44
CA LEU A 135 -4.38 15.21 -11.53
C LEU A 135 -3.35 16.33 -11.44
N ALA A 136 -2.36 16.20 -10.56
CA ALA A 136 -1.30 17.18 -10.37
C ALA A 136 -0.44 17.37 -11.65
N THR A 137 -0.34 16.35 -12.50
CA THR A 137 0.37 16.42 -13.79
C THR A 137 -0.16 17.57 -14.66
N HIS A 138 -1.46 17.87 -14.62
CA HIS A 138 -2.06 18.96 -15.39
C HIS A 138 -1.65 20.37 -14.91
N HIS A 139 -1.00 20.45 -13.76
CA HIS A 139 -0.59 21.70 -13.14
C HIS A 139 0.94 21.79 -12.98
N ASP A 140 1.69 20.78 -13.44
CA ASP A 140 3.15 20.80 -13.38
C ASP A 140 3.69 21.96 -14.23
N GLY A 141 4.49 22.84 -13.62
CA GLY A 141 5.03 24.04 -14.26
C GLY A 141 4.22 25.33 -14.07
N GLY A 142 3.05 25.28 -13.43
CA GLY A 142 2.30 26.47 -13.04
C GLY A 142 3.03 27.36 -12.02
N SER A 143 2.67 28.65 -11.97
CA SER A 143 3.18 29.63 -11.00
C SER A 143 2.56 29.49 -9.60
N CYS A 144 1.57 28.61 -9.41
CA CYS A 144 1.00 28.32 -8.10
C CYS A 144 2.00 27.53 -7.26
N SER A 145 2.13 27.88 -5.97
CA SER A 145 2.82 27.03 -5.01
C SER A 145 2.11 25.68 -4.93
N LEU A 146 2.89 24.60 -4.92
CA LEU A 146 2.35 23.24 -4.85
C LEU A 146 1.49 23.03 -3.60
N ASP A 147 1.73 23.78 -2.53
CA ASP A 147 1.01 23.64 -1.25
C ASP A 147 -0.47 24.05 -1.33
N GLY A 148 -0.79 25.15 -2.02
CA GLY A 148 -2.18 25.61 -2.18
C GLY A 148 -2.96 24.70 -3.12
N LEU A 149 -2.33 24.34 -4.24
CA LEU A 149 -2.89 23.43 -5.24
C LEU A 149 -3.06 22.00 -4.71
N ALA A 150 -2.16 21.55 -3.83
CA ALA A 150 -2.22 20.22 -3.22
C ALA A 150 -3.52 20.02 -2.44
N ASN A 151 -3.99 21.03 -1.69
CA ASN A 151 -5.22 20.91 -0.92
C ASN A 151 -6.47 20.76 -1.80
N ASP A 152 -6.56 21.53 -2.89
CA ASP A 152 -7.69 21.47 -3.82
C ASP A 152 -7.74 20.13 -4.56
N ILE A 153 -6.58 19.67 -5.05
CA ILE A 153 -6.47 18.36 -5.70
C ILE A 153 -6.78 17.25 -4.70
N LEU A 154 -6.25 17.30 -3.48
CA LEU A 154 -6.50 16.28 -2.45
C LEU A 154 -8.00 16.16 -2.15
N ASN A 155 -8.75 17.26 -2.05
CA ASN A 155 -10.21 17.19 -1.84
C ASN A 155 -10.90 16.38 -2.95
N SER A 156 -10.61 16.72 -4.21
CA SER A 156 -11.16 16.01 -5.38
C SER A 156 -10.74 14.53 -5.42
N VAL A 157 -9.50 14.23 -5.03
CA VAL A 157 -9.00 12.86 -4.96
C VAL A 157 -9.74 12.06 -3.88
N PHE A 158 -9.99 12.62 -2.70
CA PHE A 158 -10.70 11.92 -1.64
C PHE A 158 -12.14 11.58 -2.02
N GLU A 159 -12.83 12.47 -2.73
CA GLU A 159 -14.18 12.25 -3.22
C GLU A 159 -14.22 11.15 -4.29
N THR A 160 -13.23 11.13 -5.18
CA THR A 160 -13.24 10.21 -6.33
C THR A 160 -12.51 8.90 -6.09
N SER A 161 -11.60 8.79 -5.12
CA SER A 161 -10.72 7.61 -4.92
C SER A 161 -11.44 6.36 -4.43
N GLY A 162 -12.67 6.50 -3.93
CA GLY A 162 -13.36 5.41 -3.23
C GLY A 162 -12.82 5.17 -1.83
N PHE A 163 -11.94 6.03 -1.30
CA PHE A 163 -11.36 5.88 0.03
C PHE A 163 -12.43 5.78 1.13
N ARG A 164 -13.46 6.64 1.07
CA ARG A 164 -14.57 6.62 2.03
C ARG A 164 -15.35 5.29 1.99
N ALA A 165 -15.57 4.74 0.80
CA ALA A 165 -16.21 3.44 0.65
C ALA A 165 -15.35 2.33 1.25
N ALA A 166 -14.04 2.32 0.97
CA ALA A 166 -13.12 1.36 1.56
C ALA A 166 -13.04 1.45 3.10
N MET A 167 -13.11 2.66 3.67
CA MET A 167 -13.20 2.85 5.12
C MET A 167 -14.54 2.38 5.68
N ALA A 168 -15.66 2.63 4.99
CA ALA A 168 -16.98 2.16 5.40
C ALA A 168 -17.06 0.62 5.38
N ASP A 169 -16.52 -0.02 4.33
CA ASP A 169 -16.45 -1.47 4.22
C ASP A 169 -15.63 -2.06 5.37
N LYS A 170 -14.45 -1.47 5.65
CA LYS A 170 -13.60 -1.89 6.77
C LYS A 170 -14.27 -1.73 8.14
N LEU A 171 -14.96 -0.61 8.36
CA LEU A 171 -15.72 -0.34 9.58
C LEU A 171 -16.87 -1.35 9.73
N SER A 172 -17.55 -1.71 8.64
CA SER A 172 -18.64 -2.69 8.66
C SER A 172 -18.17 -4.12 8.97
N ALA A 173 -16.93 -4.43 8.60
CA ALA A 173 -16.30 -5.71 8.83
C ALA A 173 -15.65 -5.86 10.23
N ASP A 174 -15.61 -4.78 11.04
CA ASP A 174 -14.99 -4.74 12.37
C ASP A 174 -13.51 -5.22 12.37
N VAL A 175 -12.79 -4.96 11.27
CA VAL A 175 -11.40 -5.38 11.10
C VAL A 175 -10.46 -4.34 11.69
N TYR A 176 -9.97 -4.59 12.91
CA TYR A 176 -8.92 -3.81 13.56
C TYR A 176 -7.54 -4.33 13.16
N ASN A 177 -6.59 -3.42 12.93
CA ASN A 177 -5.23 -3.79 12.54
C ASN A 177 -4.33 -4.18 13.73
N GLY A 178 -4.88 -4.81 14.77
CA GLY A 178 -4.08 -5.33 15.88
C GLY A 178 -3.51 -4.28 16.85
N HIS A 179 -4.00 -3.03 16.82
CA HIS A 179 -3.80 -2.09 17.93
C HIS A 179 -4.94 -2.25 18.94
N ILE A 180 -4.81 -3.23 19.85
CA ILE A 180 -5.48 -3.23 21.15
C ILE A 180 -4.39 -3.34 22.22
#